data_AF-G4Q3W4-F1
#
_entry.id   AF-G4Q3W4-F1
#
_cell.length_a   1.000
_cell.length_b   1.000
_cell.length_c   1.000
_cell.angle_alpha   90.00
_cell.angle_beta   90.00
_cell.angle_gamma   90.00
#
_symmetry.space_group_name_H-M   'P 1'
#
loop_
_entity.id
_entity.type
_entity.pdbx_description
1 polymer ?
#
loop_
_entity_poly.entity_id
_entity_poly.type
_entity_poly.pdbx_seq_one_letter_code
_entity_poly.pdbx_strand_id
1 'polypeptide(L)'
;MFDRLKNTVSRLKVTVRSKTYIVIVAGLSALPITLVLYAWLYTWITGSRDPWLISMQDQLLKIIDHIMAPAVVAGVVAYGAKLVDKDGDGVPDDFERKDD
;
A
#
# COMPACT_ATOMS: atom_id res chain seq x y z
N MET A 1 -27.99 -6.27 27.21
CA MET A 1 -27.81 -5.42 26.00
C MET A 1 -26.42 -5.59 25.38
N PHE A 2 -25.36 -5.62 26.19
CA PHE A 2 -23.97 -5.89 25.75
C PHE A 2 -23.77 -7.22 25.02
N ASP A 3 -24.48 -8.29 25.37
CA ASP A 3 -24.34 -9.60 24.71
C ASP A 3 -24.85 -9.62 23.26
N ARG A 4 -25.84 -8.78 22.92
CA ARG A 4 -26.31 -8.63 21.54
C ARG A 4 -25.30 -7.86 20.69
N LEU A 5 -24.65 -6.85 21.27
CA LEU A 5 -23.55 -6.10 20.65
C LEU A 5 -22.35 -7.00 20.36
N LYS A 6 -21.96 -7.85 21.32
CA LYS A 6 -20.85 -8.80 21.17
C LYS A 6 -21.10 -9.82 20.04
N ASN A 7 -22.33 -10.29 19.88
CA ASN A 7 -22.69 -11.21 18.79
C ASN A 7 -22.76 -10.54 17.41
N THR A 8 -23.13 -9.25 17.34
CA THR A 8 -23.07 -8.49 16.08
C THR A 8 -21.62 -8.20 15.67
N VAL A 9 -20.75 -7.85 16.62
CA VAL A 9 -19.32 -7.63 16.38
C VAL A 9 -18.61 -8.93 15.98
N SER A 10 -18.98 -10.06 16.58
CA SER A 10 -18.46 -11.39 16.23
C SER A 10 -18.84 -11.83 14.80
N ARG A 11 -20.05 -11.49 14.33
CA ARG A 11 -20.49 -11.71 12.93
C ARG A 11 -19.88 -10.73 11.93
N LEU A 12 -19.34 -9.62 12.42
CA LEU A 12 -18.51 -8.67 11.68
C LEU A 12 -17.03 -9.09 11.66
N LYS A 13 -16.71 -10.34 12.02
CA LYS A 13 -15.61 -11.05 11.36
C LYS A 13 -15.99 -11.16 9.89
N VAL A 14 -15.78 -10.08 9.15
CA VAL A 14 -15.75 -10.11 7.71
C VAL A 14 -14.63 -11.09 7.39
N THR A 15 -15.01 -12.33 7.08
CA THR A 15 -14.16 -13.30 6.44
C THR A 15 -13.92 -12.75 5.05
N VAL A 16 -13.10 -11.69 4.94
CA VAL A 16 -12.77 -11.10 3.67
C VAL A 16 -11.98 -12.19 2.97
N ARG A 17 -12.59 -12.82 1.95
CA ARG A 17 -11.85 -13.63 0.98
C ARG A 17 -10.67 -12.76 0.53
N SER A 18 -9.45 -13.10 0.98
CA SER A 18 -8.32 -12.15 0.98
C SER A 18 -8.05 -11.54 -0.40
N LYS A 19 -8.39 -12.28 -1.46
CA LYS A 19 -8.31 -11.80 -2.85
C LYS A 19 -9.14 -10.54 -3.11
N THR A 20 -10.38 -10.44 -2.63
CA THR A 20 -11.25 -9.28 -2.89
C THR A 20 -10.79 -8.05 -2.10
N TYR A 21 -10.30 -8.24 -0.87
CA TYR A 21 -9.73 -7.16 -0.06
C TYR A 21 -8.55 -6.50 -0.78
N ILE A 22 -7.59 -7.31 -1.22
CA ILE A 22 -6.37 -6.84 -1.87
C ILE A 22 -6.73 -6.09 -3.16
N VAL A 23 -7.68 -6.60 -3.95
CA VAL A 23 -8.13 -5.92 -5.17
C VAL A 23 -8.78 -4.57 -4.88
N ILE A 24 -9.62 -4.48 -3.85
CA ILE A 24 -10.26 -3.21 -3.47
C ILE A 24 -9.23 -2.21 -2.96
N VAL A 25 -8.32 -2.63 -2.09
CA VAL A 25 -7.26 -1.77 -1.55
C VAL A 25 -6.33 -1.33 -2.67
N ALA A 26 -5.87 -2.24 -3.53
CA ALA A 26 -5.02 -1.90 -4.67
C ALA A 26 -5.74 -0.97 -5.66
N GLY A 27 -7.01 -1.22 -5.95
CA GLY A 27 -7.82 -0.37 -6.83
C GLY A 27 -7.99 1.04 -6.28
N LEU A 28 -8.31 1.18 -4.99
CA LEU A 28 -8.42 2.48 -4.32
C LEU A 28 -7.07 3.22 -4.25
N SER A 29 -5.98 2.48 -4.05
CA SER A 29 -4.62 3.04 -4.04
C SER A 29 -4.18 3.52 -5.42
N ALA A 30 -4.67 2.89 -6.50
CA ALA A 30 -4.35 3.27 -7.87
C ALA A 30 -5.03 4.57 -8.32
N LEU A 31 -6.20 4.92 -7.77
CA LEU A 31 -6.95 6.12 -8.14
C LEU A 31 -6.15 7.44 -8.00
N PRO A 32 -5.52 7.76 -6.85
CA PRO A 32 -4.73 8.99 -6.75
C PRO A 32 -3.52 8.99 -7.69
N ILE A 33 -2.91 7.82 -7.92
CA ILE A 33 -1.75 7.67 -8.81
C ILE A 33 -2.13 7.97 -10.27
N THR A 34 -3.24 7.40 -10.75
CA THR A 34 -3.73 7.65 -12.11
C THR A 34 -4.15 9.10 -12.30
N LEU A 35 -4.72 9.72 -11.28
CA LEU A 35 -5.16 11.11 -11.32
C LEU A 35 -3.96 12.08 -11.40
N VAL A 36 -2.87 11.81 -10.68
CA VAL A 36 -1.60 12.57 -10.82
C VAL A 36 -1.04 12.44 -12.23
N LEU A 37 -0.97 11.22 -12.76
CA LEU A 37 -0.45 10.98 -14.11
C LEU A 37 -1.27 11.73 -15.16
N TYR A 38 -2.59 11.73 -15.02
CA TYR A 38 -3.47 12.49 -15.91
C TYR A 38 -3.26 14.00 -15.78
N ALA A 39 -3.21 14.54 -14.56
CA ALA A 39 -2.99 15.97 -14.32
C ALA A 39 -1.63 16.42 -14.88
N TRP A 40 -0.61 15.59 -14.74
CA TRP A 40 0.72 15.84 -15.29
C TRP A 40 0.73 15.84 -16.82
N LEU A 41 0.13 14.82 -17.44
CA LEU A 41 0.00 14.72 -18.89
C LEU A 41 -0.80 15.90 -19.47
N TYR A 42 -1.86 16.32 -18.77
CA TYR A 42 -2.65 17.49 -19.14
C TYR A 42 -1.80 18.77 -19.14
N THR A 43 -1.02 19.02 -18.09
CA THR A 43 -0.13 20.19 -18.04
C THR A 43 0.97 20.15 -19.10
N TRP A 44 1.43 18.96 -19.48
CA TRP A 44 2.39 18.81 -20.57
C TRP A 44 1.77 19.19 -21.92
N ILE A 45 0.63 18.58 -22.26
CA ILE A 45 -0.02 18.80 -23.56
C ILE A 45 -0.45 20.27 -23.73
N THR A 46 -1.00 20.87 -22.68
CA THR A 46 -1.51 22.24 -22.71
C THR A 46 -0.43 23.30 -22.53
N GLY A 47 0.73 22.94 -21.96
CA GLY A 47 1.75 23.89 -21.55
C GLY A 47 1.29 24.84 -20.43
N SER A 48 0.10 24.62 -19.86
CA SER A 48 -0.48 25.47 -18.82
C SER A 48 0.31 25.33 -17.53
N ARG A 49 0.98 26.43 -17.15
CA ARG A 49 1.69 26.56 -15.87
C ARG A 49 0.86 27.31 -14.83
N ASP A 50 -0.44 27.06 -14.81
CA ASP A 50 -1.30 27.71 -13.83
C ASP A 50 -0.84 27.33 -12.41
N PRO A 51 -0.58 28.31 -11.53
CA PRO A 51 -0.13 28.05 -10.16
C PRO A 51 -1.07 27.12 -9.38
N TRP A 52 -2.36 27.20 -9.68
CA TRP A 52 -3.38 26.33 -9.09
C TRP A 52 -3.21 24.86 -9.51
N LEU A 53 -2.95 24.58 -10.79
CA LEU A 53 -2.73 23.21 -11.28
C LEU A 53 -1.48 22.58 -10.64
N ILE A 54 -0.41 23.37 -10.53
CA ILE A 54 0.83 22.94 -9.89
C ILE A 54 0.59 22.63 -8.40
N SER A 55 -0.13 23.50 -7.69
CA SER A 55 -0.48 23.28 -6.29
C SER A 55 -1.38 22.05 -6.08
N MET A 56 -2.30 21.79 -7.02
CA MET A 56 -3.15 20.60 -6.98
C MET A 56 -2.33 19.32 -7.18
N GLN A 57 -1.39 19.32 -8.14
CA GLN A 57 -0.47 18.20 -8.36
C GLN A 57 0.39 17.91 -7.13
N ASP A 58 0.92 18.96 -6.47
CA ASP A 58 1.70 18.81 -5.25
C ASP A 58 0.89 18.17 -4.10
N GLN A 59 -0.36 18.58 -3.92
CA GLN A 59 -1.25 17.94 -2.94
C GLN A 59 -1.53 16.47 -3.27
N LEU A 60 -1.75 16.15 -4.54
CA LEU A 60 -1.98 14.77 -4.97
C LEU A 60 -0.74 13.89 -4.74
N LEU A 61 0.47 14.40 -4.99
CA LEU A 61 1.72 13.71 -4.69
C LEU A 61 1.88 13.45 -3.19
N LYS A 62 1.55 14.43 -2.34
CA LYS A 62 1.57 14.26 -0.88
C LYS A 62 0.61 13.17 -0.39
N ILE A 63 -0.55 13.04 -1.02
CA ILE A 63 -1.51 11.97 -0.70
C ILE A 63 -0.92 10.61 -1.05
N ILE A 64 -0.31 10.46 -2.24
CA ILE A 64 0.36 9.22 -2.64
C ILE A 64 1.48 8.87 -1.66
N ASP A 65 2.30 9.86 -1.29
CA ASP A 65 3.43 9.66 -0.38
C ASP A 65 2.96 9.15 1.01
N HIS A 66 1.87 9.70 1.54
CA HIS A 66 1.30 9.23 2.80
C HIS A 66 0.73 7.80 2.76
N ILE A 67 0.24 7.35 1.60
CA ILE A 67 -0.28 5.98 1.42
C ILE A 67 0.89 5.01 1.19
N MET A 68 1.88 5.41 0.39
CA MET A 68 2.98 4.54 -0.02
C MET A 68 4.08 4.43 1.03
N ALA A 69 4.38 5.49 1.79
CA ALA A 69 5.49 5.46 2.76
C ALA A 69 5.34 4.33 3.80
N PRO A 70 4.19 4.13 4.46
CA PRO A 70 4.02 2.98 5.36
C PRO A 70 4.09 1.63 4.63
N ALA A 71 3.58 1.55 3.39
CA ALA A 71 3.59 0.34 2.60
C ALA A 71 5.00 -0.07 2.19
N VAL A 72 5.84 0.89 1.81
CA VAL A 72 7.25 0.68 1.46
C VAL A 72 8.03 0.27 2.71
N VAL A 73 7.84 0.94 3.85
CA VAL A 73 8.48 0.55 5.12
C VAL A 73 8.08 -0.87 5.52
N ALA A 74 6.79 -1.20 5.45
CA ALA A 74 6.32 -2.56 5.74
C ALA A 74 6.93 -3.59 4.77
N GLY A 75 7.06 -3.25 3.48
CA GLY A 75 7.72 -4.09 2.49
C GLY A 75 9.20 -4.31 2.81
N VAL A 76 9.94 -3.25 3.11
CA VAL A 76 11.37 -3.34 3.50
C VAL A 76 11.54 -4.17 4.78
N VAL A 77 10.66 -4.01 5.77
CA VAL A 77 10.72 -4.83 7.00
C VAL A 77 10.39 -6.29 6.69
N ALA A 78 9.35 -6.57 5.90
CA ALA A 78 8.93 -7.93 5.59
C ALA A 78 9.95 -8.69 4.72
N TYR A 79 10.48 -8.04 3.69
CA TYR A 79 11.50 -8.64 2.82
C TYR A 79 12.89 -8.60 3.45
N GLY A 80 13.23 -7.52 4.16
CA GLY A 80 14.50 -7.40 4.87
C GLY A 80 14.65 -8.45 5.98
N ALA A 81 13.58 -8.72 6.74
CA ALA A 81 13.56 -9.83 7.70
C ALA A 81 13.78 -11.20 7.04
N LYS A 82 13.32 -11.36 5.80
CA LYS A 82 13.53 -12.58 5.00
C LYS A 82 14.88 -12.66 4.31
N LEU A 83 15.68 -11.60 4.33
CA LEU A 83 17.04 -11.56 3.79
C LEU A 83 18.09 -11.63 4.91
N VAL A 84 17.66 -11.84 6.16
CA VAL A 84 18.57 -12.07 7.27
C VAL A 84 19.24 -13.43 7.05
N ASP A 85 20.55 -13.37 6.89
CA ASP A 85 21.48 -14.48 6.80
C ASP A 85 22.42 -14.34 8.00
N LYS A 86 22.26 -15.21 9.00
CA LYS A 86 23.03 -15.12 10.25
C LYS A 86 24.35 -15.86 10.21
N ASP A 87 24.47 -16.89 9.39
CA ASP A 87 25.65 -17.75 9.30
C ASP A 87 26.58 -17.37 8.13
N GLY A 88 26.12 -16.49 7.24
CA GLY A 88 26.88 -15.90 6.15
C GLY A 88 27.06 -16.84 4.97
N ASP A 89 26.17 -17.82 4.81
CA ASP A 89 26.27 -18.84 3.76
C ASP A 89 25.71 -18.37 2.40
N GLY A 90 25.07 -17.19 2.37
CA GLY A 90 24.48 -16.57 1.19
C GLY A 90 23.03 -17.00 0.91
N VAL A 91 22.42 -17.81 1.76
CA VAL A 91 21.01 -18.22 1.73
C VAL A 91 20.31 -17.63 2.96
N PRO A 92 19.15 -16.96 2.82
CA PRO A 92 18.48 -16.44 4.00
C PRO A 92 17.89 -17.55 4.89
N ASP A 93 18.04 -17.42 6.21
CA ASP A 93 17.63 -18.40 7.24
C ASP A 93 16.17 -18.91 7.07
N ASP A 94 15.27 -18.08 6.55
CA ASP A 94 13.83 -18.38 6.40
C ASP A 94 13.56 -19.33 5.21
N PHE A 95 14.53 -19.49 4.30
CA PHE A 95 14.50 -20.43 3.17
C PHE A 95 15.29 -21.71 3.42
N GLU A 96 16.06 -21.76 4.50
CA GLU A 96 16.66 -23.00 4.96
C GLU A 96 15.55 -23.94 5.43
N ARG A 97 15.54 -25.16 4.90
CA ARG A 97 14.68 -26.20 5.45
C ARG A 97 15.21 -26.55 6.82
N LYS A 98 14.41 -26.25 7.85
CA LYS A 98 14.53 -26.90 9.16
C LYS A 98 14.20 -28.38 8.97
N ASP A 99 15.18 -29.15 8.53
CA ASP A 99 15.15 -30.60 8.59
C ASP A 99 15.45 -31.00 10.05
N ASP A 100 14.43 -30.87 10.92
CA ASP A 100 14.36 -31.56 12.22
C ASP A 100 13.41 -32.76 12.13
#